data_AF-A0A975IS68-F1
#
_entry.id   AF-A0A975IS68-F1
#
_cell.length_a   1.000
_cell.length_b   1.000
_cell.length_c   1.000
_cell.angle_alpha   90.00
_cell.angle_beta   90.00
_cell.angle_gamma   90.00
#
_symmetry.space_group_name_H-M   'P 1'
#
loop_
_entity.id
_entity.type
_entity.pdbx_description
1 polymer ?
#
loop_
_entity_poly.entity_id
_entity_poly.type
_entity_poly.pdbx_seq_one_letter_code
_entity_poly.pdbx_strand_id
1 'polypeptide(L)'
;MKIIRIIKIFTINAIIFTSFSSCNAQNNNPVEIGLKDCINEVVNKYAKESYGKTPFDFYSFMQEIEQQLIAHKLINNTKKESYLDLFSKIENEKKDTYENFYNKAISLMEDKGFDFNLYIINNAVFSKCPYDVLTKIEEYKNDPYYKYAVLLNRVMNHGYNNQEAIRELIELTNETEYTKPHYRAPIILLVVINIDLKFNPAEPMEKFEVGGKTYFRPKKKD
;
A
#
# COMPACT_ATOMS: atom_id res chain seq x y z
N MET A 1 32.97 5.84 -55.61
CA MET A 1 31.92 6.80 -55.16
C MET A 1 30.84 6.12 -54.30
N LYS A 2 31.22 5.38 -53.24
CA LYS A 2 30.27 4.67 -52.34
C LYS A 2 30.54 4.90 -50.84
N ILE A 3 31.68 5.48 -50.47
CA ILE A 3 32.10 5.62 -49.06
C ILE A 3 31.49 6.86 -48.40
N ILE A 4 31.20 7.92 -49.17
CA ILE A 4 30.70 9.20 -48.63
C ILE A 4 29.23 9.12 -48.18
N ARG A 5 28.43 8.19 -48.72
CA ARG A 5 27.01 8.05 -48.32
C ARG A 5 26.79 7.33 -46.99
N ILE A 6 27.74 6.52 -46.53
CA ILE A 6 27.59 5.74 -45.29
C ILE A 6 27.81 6.62 -44.06
N ILE A 7 28.68 7.63 -44.17
CA ILE A 7 29.04 8.52 -43.05
C ILE A 7 27.88 9.46 -42.67
N LYS A 8 27.03 9.87 -43.62
CA LYS A 8 25.86 10.74 -43.35
C LYS A 8 24.70 10.03 -42.63
N ILE A 9 24.56 8.71 -42.78
CA ILE A 9 23.48 7.96 -42.12
C ILE A 9 23.85 7.66 -40.65
N PHE A 10 25.14 7.50 -40.35
CA PHE A 10 25.60 7.26 -38.99
C PHE A 10 25.58 8.50 -38.09
N THR A 11 25.72 9.70 -38.66
CA THR A 11 25.69 10.94 -37.88
C THR A 11 24.27 11.39 -37.49
N ILE A 12 23.23 10.97 -38.22
CA ILE A 12 21.84 11.30 -37.90
C ILE A 12 21.27 10.37 -36.81
N ASN A 13 21.73 9.12 -36.71
CA ASN A 13 21.29 8.19 -35.67
C ASN A 13 21.96 8.39 -34.30
N ALA A 14 23.07 9.14 -34.22
CA ALA A 14 23.73 9.44 -32.96
C ALA A 14 23.07 10.60 -32.18
N ILE A 15 22.31 11.48 -32.85
CA ILE A 15 21.67 12.65 -32.22
C ILE A 15 20.30 12.31 -31.63
N ILE A 16 19.64 11.23 -32.08
CA ILE A 16 18.33 10.81 -31.54
C ILE A 16 18.50 9.99 -30.24
N PHE A 17 19.67 9.40 -29.99
CA PHE A 17 19.91 8.59 -28.79
C PHE A 17 20.30 9.40 -27.54
N THR A 18 20.69 10.67 -27.68
CA THR A 18 21.04 11.53 -26.54
C THR A 18 19.82 12.22 -25.91
N SER A 19 18.64 12.12 -26.51
CA SER A 19 17.42 12.83 -26.07
C SER A 19 16.54 12.03 -25.10
N PHE A 20 16.87 10.77 -24.82
CA PHE A 20 16.20 9.95 -23.79
C PHE A 20 17.06 9.75 -22.54
N SER A 21 18.03 10.65 -22.31
CA SER A 21 18.45 10.93 -20.94
C SER A 21 17.31 11.72 -20.31
N SER A 22 16.18 11.05 -20.04
CA SER A 22 15.19 11.59 -19.12
C SER A 22 15.97 11.91 -17.87
N CYS A 23 16.09 13.20 -17.55
CA CYS A 23 16.41 13.61 -16.21
C CYS A 23 15.46 12.81 -15.30
N ASN A 24 15.97 11.77 -14.68
CA ASN A 24 15.44 11.27 -13.43
C ASN A 24 15.61 12.44 -12.49
N ALA A 25 14.67 13.39 -12.52
CA ALA A 25 14.40 14.22 -11.38
C ALA A 25 14.12 13.21 -10.27
N GLN A 26 15.14 12.86 -9.51
CA GLN A 26 14.99 12.17 -8.24
C GLN A 26 13.97 13.03 -7.50
N ASN A 27 12.76 12.49 -7.36
CA ASN A 27 11.67 13.16 -6.66
C ASN A 27 12.13 13.35 -5.22
N ASN A 28 12.81 14.47 -4.97
CA ASN A 28 13.21 14.92 -3.65
C ASN A 28 12.01 15.57 -2.96
N ASN A 29 10.86 14.89 -2.96
CA ASN A 29 9.71 15.34 -2.18
C ASN A 29 9.99 15.00 -0.71
N PRO A 30 10.13 16.00 0.18
CA PRO A 30 10.44 15.75 1.59
C PRO A 30 9.40 14.88 2.30
N VAL A 31 8.13 14.95 1.87
CA VAL A 31 7.06 14.08 2.38
C VAL A 31 7.34 12.63 2.02
N GLU A 32 7.62 12.36 0.75
CA GLU A 32 7.85 11.00 0.24
C GLU A 32 9.07 10.34 0.91
N ILE A 33 10.16 11.10 1.08
CA ILE A 33 11.36 10.65 1.81
C ILE A 33 11.04 10.41 3.28
N GLY A 34 10.40 11.37 3.96
CA GLY A 34 10.07 11.24 5.37
C GLY A 34 9.16 10.05 5.67
N LEU A 35 8.19 9.79 4.79
CA LEU A 35 7.31 8.62 4.89
C LEU A 35 8.12 7.32 4.73
N LYS A 36 8.99 7.28 3.73
CA LYS A 36 9.91 6.16 3.47
C LYS A 36 10.73 5.84 4.71
N ASP A 37 11.41 6.83 5.25
CA ASP A 37 12.31 6.64 6.39
C ASP A 37 11.52 6.21 7.63
N CYS A 38 10.41 6.90 7.96
CA CYS A 38 9.61 6.58 9.13
C CYS A 38 9.00 5.17 9.07
N ILE A 39 8.39 4.79 7.94
CA ILE A 39 7.73 3.48 7.83
C ILE A 39 8.78 2.36 7.80
N ASN A 40 9.88 2.53 7.04
CA ASN A 40 10.96 1.55 7.03
C ASN A 40 11.60 1.40 8.41
N GLU A 41 11.77 2.48 9.18
CA GLU A 41 12.29 2.38 10.55
C GLU A 41 11.39 1.50 11.42
N VAL A 42 10.08 1.76 11.46
CA VAL A 42 9.15 1.00 12.30
C VAL A 42 9.06 -0.45 11.86
N VAL A 43 8.88 -0.70 10.56
CA VAL A 43 8.73 -2.05 10.01
C VAL A 43 10.01 -2.87 10.21
N ASN A 44 11.19 -2.29 9.93
CA ASN A 44 12.45 -3.02 10.06
C ASN A 44 12.89 -3.22 11.51
N LYS A 45 12.56 -2.29 12.41
CA LYS A 45 12.73 -2.51 13.84
C LYS A 45 11.95 -3.75 14.27
N TYR A 46 10.69 -3.85 13.86
CA TYR A 46 9.84 -4.97 14.20
C TYR A 46 10.32 -6.29 13.56
N ALA A 47 10.61 -6.29 12.26
CA ALA A 47 11.11 -7.46 11.54
C ALA A 47 12.42 -8.02 12.13
N LYS A 48 13.32 -7.13 12.57
CA LYS A 48 14.56 -7.52 13.22
C LYS A 48 14.34 -8.03 14.64
N GLU A 49 13.61 -7.29 15.48
CA GLU A 49 13.44 -7.60 16.90
C GLU A 49 12.57 -8.84 17.14
N SER A 50 11.53 -9.04 16.31
CA SER A 50 10.56 -10.12 16.50
C SER A 50 10.87 -11.37 15.68
N TYR A 51 11.47 -11.22 14.49
CA TYR A 51 11.68 -12.32 13.55
C TYR A 51 13.14 -12.54 13.14
N GLY A 52 14.08 -11.71 13.61
CA GLY A 52 15.50 -11.82 13.24
C GLY A 52 15.78 -11.60 11.75
N LYS A 53 14.88 -10.91 11.03
CA LYS A 53 14.98 -10.72 9.58
C LYS A 53 15.83 -9.50 9.23
N THR A 54 16.39 -9.53 8.02
CA THR A 54 17.17 -8.41 7.48
C THR A 54 16.26 -7.26 7.09
N PRO A 55 16.71 -6.00 7.26
CA PRO A 55 15.95 -4.84 6.81
C PRO A 55 15.60 -4.89 5.32
N PHE A 56 14.42 -4.41 4.98
CA PHE A 56 13.91 -4.28 3.61
C PHE A 56 13.22 -2.93 3.41
N ASP A 57 12.91 -2.62 2.15
CA ASP A 57 12.15 -1.41 1.81
C ASP A 57 10.65 -1.73 1.68
N PHE A 58 9.83 -1.13 2.53
CA PHE A 58 8.38 -1.36 2.59
C PHE A 58 7.69 -1.06 1.25
N TYR A 59 8.05 0.04 0.59
CA TYR A 59 7.41 0.45 -0.66
C TYR A 59 7.75 -0.52 -1.80
N SER A 60 9.01 -0.92 -1.91
CA SER A 60 9.45 -1.95 -2.87
C SER A 60 8.77 -3.29 -2.58
N PHE A 61 8.60 -3.64 -1.30
CA PHE A 61 7.87 -4.85 -0.89
C PHE A 61 6.38 -4.78 -1.26
N MET A 62 5.71 -3.65 -1.04
CA MET A 62 4.32 -3.48 -1.49
C MET A 62 4.19 -3.54 -3.02
N GLN A 63 5.16 -3.02 -3.76
CA GLN A 63 5.19 -3.20 -5.22
C GLN A 63 5.34 -4.66 -5.63
N GLU A 64 6.12 -5.47 -4.89
CA GLU A 64 6.20 -6.91 -5.11
C GLU A 64 4.84 -7.60 -4.91
N ILE A 65 4.10 -7.22 -3.86
CA ILE A 65 2.72 -7.68 -3.62
C ILE A 65 1.77 -7.23 -4.75
N GLU A 66 1.88 -5.98 -5.23
CA GLU A 66 1.11 -5.47 -6.38
C GLU A 66 1.35 -6.32 -7.64
N GLN A 67 2.59 -6.75 -7.89
CA GLN A 67 2.88 -7.69 -8.98
C GLN A 67 2.21 -9.05 -8.77
N GLN A 68 2.10 -9.54 -7.53
CA GLN A 68 1.36 -10.77 -7.26
C GLN A 68 -0.14 -10.62 -7.52
N LEU A 69 -0.74 -9.46 -7.23
CA LEU A 69 -2.15 -9.19 -7.57
C LEU A 69 -2.38 -9.27 -9.08
N ILE A 70 -1.47 -8.72 -9.88
CA ILE A 70 -1.53 -8.78 -11.35
C ILE A 70 -1.31 -10.20 -11.86
N ALA A 71 -0.30 -10.91 -11.34
CA ALA A 71 0.04 -12.27 -11.77
C ALA A 71 -1.11 -13.26 -11.52
N HIS A 72 -1.86 -13.07 -10.43
CA HIS A 72 -3.04 -13.87 -10.10
C HIS A 72 -4.34 -13.33 -10.71
N LYS A 73 -4.26 -12.30 -11.57
CA LYS A 73 -5.41 -11.68 -12.26
C LYS A 73 -6.48 -11.12 -11.32
N LEU A 74 -6.09 -10.70 -10.12
CA LEU A 74 -6.98 -10.01 -9.18
C LEU A 74 -7.15 -8.53 -9.54
N ILE A 75 -6.12 -7.93 -10.14
CA ILE A 75 -6.18 -6.62 -10.80
C ILE A 75 -5.60 -6.73 -12.21
N ASN A 76 -6.10 -5.91 -13.13
CA ASN A 76 -5.61 -5.90 -14.52
C ASN A 76 -4.39 -4.99 -14.72
N ASN A 77 -4.26 -3.96 -13.89
CA ASN A 77 -3.21 -2.96 -13.94
C ASN A 77 -3.14 -2.19 -12.61
N THR A 78 -2.20 -1.24 -12.50
CA THR A 78 -1.98 -0.42 -11.30
C THR A 78 -2.86 0.84 -11.26
N LYS A 79 -3.97 0.91 -12.01
CA LYS A 79 -4.89 2.05 -12.01
C LYS A 79 -5.99 1.88 -10.98
N LYS A 80 -6.56 2.99 -10.53
CA LYS A 80 -7.62 3.03 -9.50
C LYS A 80 -8.79 2.11 -9.80
N GLU A 81 -9.24 2.07 -11.05
CA GLU A 81 -10.44 1.31 -11.43
C GLU A 81 -10.24 -0.18 -11.14
N SER A 82 -9.03 -0.71 -11.32
CA SER A 82 -8.74 -2.11 -11.01
C SER A 82 -8.82 -2.38 -9.51
N TYR A 83 -8.40 -1.44 -8.67
CA TYR A 83 -8.50 -1.57 -7.21
C TYR A 83 -9.93 -1.39 -6.70
N LEU A 84 -10.67 -0.42 -7.24
CA LEU A 84 -12.09 -0.23 -6.92
C LEU A 84 -12.93 -1.46 -7.28
N ASP A 85 -12.69 -2.03 -8.46
CA ASP A 85 -13.32 -3.29 -8.89
C ASP A 85 -12.96 -4.44 -7.94
N LEU A 86 -11.67 -4.59 -7.58
CA LEU A 86 -11.23 -5.62 -6.64
C LEU A 86 -11.90 -5.48 -5.27
N PHE A 87 -11.95 -4.28 -4.66
CA PHE A 87 -12.60 -4.09 -3.36
C PHE A 87 -14.09 -4.40 -3.40
N SER A 88 -14.79 -4.07 -4.51
CA SER A 88 -16.20 -4.43 -4.69
C SER A 88 -16.44 -5.94 -4.79
N LYS A 89 -15.45 -6.69 -5.26
CA LYS A 89 -15.49 -8.16 -5.41
C LYS A 89 -15.12 -8.87 -4.12
N ILE A 90 -14.12 -8.39 -3.39
CA ILE A 90 -13.64 -9.03 -2.16
C ILE A 90 -14.80 -9.29 -1.21
N GLU A 91 -15.70 -8.33 -0.99
CA GLU A 91 -16.85 -8.49 -0.10
C GLU A 91 -17.79 -9.63 -0.52
N ASN A 92 -17.97 -9.85 -1.82
CA ASN A 92 -19.02 -10.73 -2.35
C ASN A 92 -18.51 -12.10 -2.82
N GLU A 93 -17.24 -12.21 -3.17
CA GLU A 93 -16.65 -13.45 -3.66
C GLU A 93 -16.25 -14.41 -2.52
N LYS A 94 -16.15 -15.70 -2.87
CA LYS A 94 -15.73 -16.76 -1.96
C LYS A 94 -14.24 -16.63 -1.67
N LYS A 95 -13.83 -17.01 -0.46
CA LYS A 95 -12.41 -16.99 -0.04
C LYS A 95 -11.50 -17.76 -1.01
N ASP A 96 -11.97 -18.90 -1.55
CA ASP A 96 -11.20 -19.77 -2.44
C ASP A 96 -10.74 -19.04 -3.72
N THR A 97 -11.44 -17.97 -4.14
CA THR A 97 -11.02 -17.12 -5.25
C THR A 97 -9.64 -16.48 -5.02
N TYR A 98 -9.29 -16.25 -3.75
CA TYR A 98 -8.08 -15.52 -3.35
C TYR A 98 -6.98 -16.42 -2.80
N GLU A 99 -7.21 -17.72 -2.66
CA GLU A 99 -6.34 -18.64 -1.90
C GLU A 99 -4.89 -18.66 -2.40
N ASN A 100 -4.70 -18.77 -3.72
CA ASN A 100 -3.35 -18.80 -4.31
C ASN A 100 -2.59 -17.49 -4.07
N PHE A 101 -3.24 -16.35 -4.26
CA PHE A 101 -2.65 -15.05 -3.98
C PHE A 101 -2.34 -14.91 -2.48
N TYR A 102 -3.30 -15.26 -1.62
CA TYR A 102 -3.18 -15.15 -0.17
C TYR A 102 -2.00 -15.97 0.34
N ASN A 103 -1.89 -17.25 -0.02
CA ASN A 103 -0.77 -18.10 0.37
C ASN A 103 0.58 -17.54 -0.11
N LYS A 104 0.62 -16.97 -1.32
CA LYS A 104 1.84 -16.34 -1.84
C LYS A 104 2.19 -15.06 -1.07
N ALA A 105 1.21 -14.22 -0.76
CA ALA A 105 1.39 -12.99 0.00
C ALA A 105 1.89 -13.28 1.42
N ILE A 106 1.27 -14.24 2.12
CA ILE A 106 1.72 -14.69 3.45
C ILE A 106 3.16 -15.19 3.41
N SER A 107 3.52 -16.05 2.44
CA SER A 107 4.89 -16.54 2.30
C SER A 107 5.91 -15.41 2.10
N LEU A 108 5.57 -14.39 1.30
CA LEU A 108 6.42 -13.22 1.11
C LEU A 108 6.56 -12.38 2.39
N MET A 109 5.46 -12.22 3.14
CA MET A 109 5.43 -11.51 4.41
C MET A 109 6.27 -12.22 5.48
N GLU A 110 6.16 -13.54 5.60
CA GLU A 110 6.99 -14.38 6.48
C GLU A 110 8.49 -14.32 6.13
N ASP A 111 8.83 -14.29 4.84
CA ASP A 111 10.22 -14.12 4.39
C ASP A 111 10.81 -12.80 4.93
N LYS A 112 10.02 -11.71 4.87
CA LYS A 112 10.42 -10.38 5.33
C LYS A 112 10.24 -10.14 6.84
N GLY A 113 9.55 -11.03 7.56
CA GLY A 113 9.18 -10.77 8.96
C GLY A 113 8.18 -9.62 9.09
N PHE A 114 7.33 -9.45 8.08
CA PHE A 114 6.25 -8.48 8.05
C PHE A 114 4.96 -9.14 8.52
N ASP A 115 4.28 -8.54 9.49
CA ASP A 115 2.99 -9.03 9.99
C ASP A 115 1.96 -7.90 9.97
N PHE A 116 1.06 -7.97 8.99
CA PHE A 116 0.02 -6.96 8.77
C PHE A 116 -1.10 -7.01 9.81
N ASN A 117 -1.16 -8.01 10.70
CA ASN A 117 -2.13 -8.03 11.80
C ASN A 117 -1.68 -7.18 12.99
N LEU A 118 -0.44 -6.67 12.95
CA LEU A 118 0.09 -5.88 14.04
C LEU A 118 -0.39 -4.44 13.97
N TYR A 119 -0.98 -4.03 15.08
CA TYR A 119 -1.35 -2.64 15.31
C TYR A 119 -0.19 -1.68 15.07
N ILE A 120 1.04 -2.02 15.48
CA ILE A 120 2.21 -1.13 15.33
C ILE A 120 2.49 -0.81 13.85
N ILE A 121 2.48 -1.83 12.99
CA ILE A 121 2.75 -1.67 11.55
C ILE A 121 1.63 -0.87 10.90
N ASN A 122 0.37 -1.25 11.14
CA ASN A 122 -0.75 -0.54 10.55
C ASN A 122 -0.86 0.90 11.06
N ASN A 123 -0.63 1.13 12.35
CA ASN A 123 -0.60 2.49 12.93
C ASN A 123 0.51 3.33 12.28
N ALA A 124 1.69 2.75 12.01
CA ALA A 124 2.75 3.46 11.31
C ALA A 124 2.32 3.90 9.90
N VAL A 125 1.74 2.98 9.13
CA VAL A 125 1.36 3.23 7.72
C VAL A 125 0.16 4.19 7.60
N PHE A 126 -0.90 3.98 8.39
CA PHE A 126 -2.18 4.68 8.20
C PHE A 126 -2.33 5.94 9.06
N SER A 127 -1.45 6.19 10.03
CA SER A 127 -1.64 7.27 11.00
C SER A 127 -0.34 7.96 11.41
N LYS A 128 0.51 7.28 12.18
CA LYS A 128 1.66 7.88 12.87
C LYS A 128 2.67 8.49 11.90
N CYS A 129 3.18 7.73 10.92
CA CYS A 129 4.19 8.27 10.01
C CYS A 129 3.65 9.40 9.11
N PRO A 130 2.45 9.28 8.50
CA PRO A 130 1.84 10.41 7.80
C PRO A 130 1.77 11.68 8.65
N TYR A 131 1.32 11.56 9.91
CA TYR A 131 1.24 12.69 10.83
C TYR A 131 2.62 13.28 11.17
N ASP A 132 3.56 12.43 11.60
CA ASP A 132 4.90 12.85 12.05
C ASP A 132 5.71 13.50 10.92
N VAL A 133 5.48 13.12 9.67
CA VAL A 133 6.15 13.69 8.50
C VAL A 133 5.52 15.02 8.11
N LEU A 134 4.19 15.08 8.00
CA LEU A 134 3.49 16.29 7.58
C LEU A 134 3.67 17.44 8.56
N THR A 135 3.61 17.17 9.87
CA THR A 135 3.71 18.22 10.90
C THR A 135 5.07 18.92 10.96
N LYS A 136 6.08 18.39 10.26
CA LYS A 136 7.40 19.03 10.11
C LYS A 136 7.46 20.04 8.96
N ILE A 137 6.40 20.16 8.17
CA ILE A 137 6.33 21.03 6.99
C ILE A 137 5.55 22.30 7.34
N GLU A 138 6.08 23.45 6.93
CA GLU A 138 5.36 24.72 7.06
C GLU A 138 4.09 24.70 6.20
N GLU A 139 2.97 25.19 6.74
CA GLU A 139 1.66 25.13 6.07
C GLU A 139 1.24 23.72 5.61
N TYR A 140 1.63 22.66 6.32
CA TYR A 140 1.35 21.25 5.95
C TYR A 140 -0.10 20.95 5.56
N LYS A 141 -1.09 21.70 6.06
CA LYS A 141 -2.51 21.54 5.68
C LYS A 141 -2.78 21.86 4.20
N ASN A 142 -1.92 22.65 3.56
CA ASN A 142 -1.96 22.97 2.14
C ASN A 142 -1.26 21.92 1.28
N ASP A 143 -0.50 20.99 1.88
CA ASP A 143 0.17 19.92 1.16
C ASP A 143 -0.87 18.91 0.60
N PRO A 144 -0.77 18.49 -0.68
CA PRO A 144 -1.70 17.53 -1.26
C PRO A 144 -1.76 16.20 -0.49
N TYR A 145 -0.66 15.78 0.13
CA TYR A 145 -0.59 14.58 0.94
C TYR A 145 -1.37 14.70 2.26
N TYR A 146 -1.64 15.91 2.77
CA TYR A 146 -2.43 16.08 4.00
C TYR A 146 -3.85 15.51 3.87
N LYS A 147 -4.54 15.78 2.76
CA LYS A 147 -5.88 15.23 2.52
C LYS A 147 -5.84 13.70 2.45
N TYR A 148 -4.83 13.15 1.77
CA TYR A 148 -4.62 11.71 1.69
C TYR A 148 -4.36 11.09 3.08
N ALA A 149 -3.52 11.72 3.91
CA ALA A 149 -3.24 11.26 5.27
C ALA A 149 -4.49 11.26 6.17
N VAL A 150 -5.38 12.25 6.01
CA VAL A 150 -6.69 12.27 6.71
C VAL A 150 -7.54 11.07 6.30
N LEU A 151 -7.56 10.71 5.01
CA LEU A 151 -8.30 9.55 4.51
C LEU A 151 -7.71 8.23 5.02
N LEU A 152 -6.38 8.09 5.09
CA LEU A 152 -5.73 6.92 5.70
C LEU A 152 -6.14 6.74 7.16
N ASN A 153 -6.12 7.83 7.94
CA ASN A 153 -6.50 7.80 9.35
C ASN A 153 -8.00 7.46 9.50
N ARG A 154 -8.86 7.96 8.61
CA ARG A 154 -10.28 7.60 8.55
C ARG A 154 -10.48 6.10 8.34
N VAL A 155 -9.73 5.48 7.43
CA VAL A 155 -9.78 4.02 7.20
C VAL A 155 -9.37 3.26 8.46
N MET A 156 -8.30 3.67 9.13
CA MET A 156 -7.87 3.05 10.38
C MET A 156 -8.92 3.16 11.50
N ASN A 157 -9.58 4.32 11.63
CA ASN A 157 -10.56 4.55 12.70
C ASN A 157 -11.91 3.87 12.45
N HIS A 158 -12.33 3.74 11.19
CA HIS A 158 -13.61 3.13 10.82
C HIS A 158 -13.50 1.63 10.49
N GLY A 159 -12.29 1.08 10.52
CA GLY A 159 -12.01 -0.32 10.22
C GLY A 159 -11.54 -0.53 8.78
N TYR A 160 -10.58 -1.44 8.61
CA TYR A 160 -9.94 -1.71 7.32
C TYR A 160 -10.87 -2.35 6.28
N ASN A 161 -12.06 -2.81 6.68
CA ASN A 161 -13.09 -3.37 5.79
C ASN A 161 -14.25 -2.40 5.49
N ASN A 162 -14.15 -1.14 5.93
CA ASN A 162 -15.17 -0.12 5.64
C ASN A 162 -15.09 0.32 4.17
N GLN A 163 -15.98 -0.22 3.33
CA GLN A 163 -15.97 0.00 1.89
C GLN A 163 -16.13 1.48 1.49
N GLU A 164 -16.92 2.25 2.23
CA GLU A 164 -17.09 3.69 1.96
C GLU A 164 -15.77 4.44 2.15
N ALA A 165 -15.08 4.21 3.27
CA ALA A 165 -13.81 4.86 3.56
C ALA A 165 -12.70 4.44 2.57
N ILE A 166 -12.65 3.15 2.18
CA ILE A 166 -11.70 2.64 1.18
C ILE A 166 -11.96 3.27 -0.19
N ARG A 167 -13.22 3.32 -0.61
CA ARG A 167 -13.62 3.91 -1.88
C ARG A 167 -13.24 5.39 -1.93
N GLU A 168 -13.57 6.13 -0.89
CA GLU A 168 -13.22 7.56 -0.78
C GLU A 168 -11.71 7.79 -0.83
N LEU A 169 -10.91 6.96 -0.13
CA LEU A 169 -9.44 7.00 -0.19
C LEU A 169 -8.93 6.90 -1.63
N ILE A 170 -9.46 5.94 -2.41
CA ILE A 170 -9.00 5.67 -3.78
C ILE A 170 -9.50 6.77 -4.73
N GLU A 171 -10.77 7.14 -4.67
CA GLU A 171 -11.40 8.10 -5.59
C GLU A 171 -10.85 9.52 -5.40
N LEU A 172 -10.64 9.97 -4.15
CA LEU A 172 -10.21 11.34 -3.85
C LEU A 172 -8.70 11.58 -4.00
N THR A 173 -7.88 10.53 -4.04
CA THR A 173 -6.46 10.65 -4.42
C THR A 173 -6.41 11.04 -5.90
N ASN A 174 -5.67 12.05 -6.35
CA ASN A 174 -5.69 12.37 -7.79
C ASN A 174 -4.86 11.38 -8.63
N GLU A 175 -5.08 11.31 -9.95
CA GLU A 175 -4.42 10.32 -10.81
C GLU A 175 -2.89 10.41 -10.78
N THR A 176 -2.34 11.64 -10.74
CA THR A 176 -0.89 11.84 -10.75
C THR A 176 -0.26 11.31 -9.47
N GLU A 177 -0.86 11.61 -8.32
CA GLU A 177 -0.46 11.08 -7.02
C GLU A 177 -0.59 9.57 -6.94
N TYR A 178 -1.69 9.02 -7.47
CA TYR A 178 -1.94 7.59 -7.49
C TYR A 178 -0.88 6.79 -8.26
N THR A 179 -0.18 7.42 -9.22
CA THR A 179 0.95 6.78 -9.91
C THR A 179 2.19 6.60 -9.01
N LYS A 180 2.24 7.22 -7.83
CA LYS A 180 3.38 7.14 -6.92
C LYS A 180 3.23 5.97 -5.94
N PRO A 181 4.32 5.23 -5.64
CA PRO A 181 4.29 4.12 -4.67
C PRO A 181 3.78 4.54 -3.29
N HIS A 182 4.05 5.78 -2.86
CA HIS A 182 3.64 6.28 -1.55
C HIS A 182 2.13 6.32 -1.32
N TYR A 183 1.35 6.50 -2.39
CA TYR A 183 -0.11 6.50 -2.35
C TYR A 183 -0.71 5.11 -2.62
N ARG A 184 -0.01 4.23 -3.34
CA ARG A 184 -0.52 2.86 -3.60
C ARG A 184 -0.19 1.87 -2.51
N ALA A 185 0.96 1.98 -1.86
CA ALA A 185 1.41 1.02 -0.85
C ALA A 185 0.38 0.81 0.29
N PRO A 186 -0.23 1.86 0.88
CA PRO A 186 -1.30 1.66 1.86
C PRO A 186 -2.54 0.95 1.29
N ILE A 187 -2.88 1.18 0.03
CA ILE A 187 -4.03 0.55 -0.65
C ILE A 187 -3.75 -0.93 -0.90
N ILE A 188 -2.53 -1.27 -1.32
CA ILE A 188 -2.08 -2.67 -1.50
C ILE A 188 -2.12 -3.41 -0.16
N LEU A 189 -1.68 -2.77 0.92
CA LEU A 189 -1.78 -3.33 2.27
C LEU A 189 -3.25 -3.56 2.67
N LEU A 190 -4.16 -2.62 2.38
CA LEU A 190 -5.59 -2.80 2.61
C LEU A 190 -6.18 -3.98 1.84
N VAL A 191 -5.74 -4.22 0.59
CA VAL A 191 -6.16 -5.40 -0.17
C VAL A 191 -5.80 -6.68 0.57
N VAL A 192 -4.56 -6.80 1.05
CA VAL A 192 -4.13 -7.99 1.80
C VAL A 192 -4.92 -8.16 3.09
N ILE A 193 -5.12 -7.08 3.86
CA ILE A 193 -5.94 -7.12 5.09
C ILE A 193 -7.37 -7.58 4.79
N ASN A 194 -8.00 -7.06 3.74
CA ASN A 194 -9.38 -7.43 3.39
C ASN A 194 -9.51 -8.87 2.91
N ILE A 195 -8.52 -9.37 2.17
CA ILE A 195 -8.46 -10.78 1.79
C ILE A 195 -8.24 -11.64 3.03
N ASP A 196 -7.34 -11.27 3.94
CA ASP A 196 -7.10 -12.00 5.19
C ASP A 196 -8.39 -12.16 6.02
N LEU A 197 -9.20 -11.10 6.15
CA LEU A 197 -10.49 -11.17 6.84
C LEU A 197 -11.47 -12.21 6.26
N LYS A 198 -11.28 -12.65 5.01
CA LYS A 198 -12.04 -13.77 4.42
C LYS A 198 -11.55 -15.14 4.86
N PHE A 199 -10.26 -15.29 5.11
CA PHE A 199 -9.66 -16.52 5.61
C PHE A 199 -9.76 -16.62 7.14
N ASN A 200 -9.61 -15.48 7.81
CA ASN A 200 -9.56 -15.32 9.25
C ASN A 200 -10.63 -14.32 9.71
N PRO A 201 -11.93 -14.64 9.56
CA PRO A 201 -13.00 -13.74 9.98
C PRO A 201 -12.91 -13.51 11.48
N ALA A 202 -12.94 -12.23 11.89
CA ALA A 202 -13.02 -11.88 13.30
C ALA A 202 -14.21 -12.60 13.95
N GLU A 203 -14.00 -13.17 15.14
CA GLU A 203 -15.11 -13.81 15.84
C GLU A 203 -16.22 -12.78 16.10
N PRO A 204 -17.49 -13.10 15.77
CA PRO A 204 -18.58 -12.16 16.01
C PRO A 204 -18.62 -11.84 17.50
N MET A 205 -18.57 -10.56 17.86
CA MET A 205 -18.61 -10.14 19.25
C MET A 205 -20.07 -10.02 19.71
N GLU A 206 -20.41 -10.59 20.86
CA GLU A 206 -21.70 -10.38 21.53
C GLU A 206 -21.58 -9.33 22.64
N LYS A 207 -22.62 -8.51 22.77
CA LYS A 207 -22.76 -7.55 23.86
C LYS A 207 -23.18 -8.28 25.13
N PHE A 208 -22.60 -7.91 26.27
CA PHE A 208 -23.05 -8.35 27.59
C PHE A 208 -22.98 -7.19 28.58
N GLU A 209 -23.78 -7.24 29.64
CA GLU A 209 -23.81 -6.19 30.66
C GLU A 209 -23.24 -6.68 32.00
N VAL A 210 -22.41 -5.84 32.62
CA VAL A 210 -21.93 -6.04 34.00
C VAL A 210 -22.07 -4.73 34.74
N GLY A 211 -22.93 -4.69 35.76
CA GLY A 211 -23.14 -3.51 36.61
C GLY A 211 -23.62 -2.27 35.84
N GLY A 212 -24.50 -2.44 34.86
CA GLY A 212 -25.04 -1.34 34.05
C GLY A 212 -24.08 -0.79 32.99
N LYS A 213 -22.93 -1.43 32.77
CA LYS A 213 -21.99 -1.12 31.68
C LYS A 213 -22.03 -2.21 30.62
N THR A 214 -22.04 -1.80 29.35
CA THR A 214 -21.98 -2.71 28.20
C THR A 214 -20.54 -3.06 27.85
N TYR A 215 -20.27 -4.35 27.71
CA TYR A 215 -19.01 -4.92 27.27
C TYR A 215 -19.24 -5.80 26.03
N PHE A 216 -18.17 -6.13 25.33
CA PHE A 216 -18.19 -7.03 24.19
C PHE A 216 -17.29 -8.22 24.46
N ARG A 217 -17.73 -9.42 24.11
CA ARG A 217 -16.91 -10.65 24.15
C ARG A 217 -17.12 -11.47 22.89
N PRO A 218 -16.20 -12.35 22.49
CA PRO A 218 -16.44 -13.26 21.37
C PRO A 218 -17.68 -14.11 21.63
N LYS A 219 -18.55 -14.23 20.62
CA LYS A 219 -19.73 -15.09 20.66
C LYS A 219 -19.25 -16.53 20.69
N LYS A 220 -19.72 -17.30 21.66
CA LYS A 220 -19.40 -18.74 21.74
C LYS A 220 -19.87 -19.43 20.46
N LYS A 221 -19.01 -20.28 19.88
CA LYS A 221 -19.39 -21.21 18.81
C LYS A 221 -20.17 -22.35 19.45
N ASP A 222 -21.43 -22.52 19.05
CA ASP A 222 -22.30 -23.64 19.42
C ASP A 222 -21.88 -24.93 18.69
#